data_AF-A0A8D0GQJ4-F1
#
_entry.id   AF-A0A8D0GQJ4-F1
#
_cell.length_a   1.000
_cell.length_b   1.000
_cell.length_c   1.000
_cell.angle_alpha   90.00
_cell.angle_beta   90.00
_cell.angle_gamma   90.00
#
_symmetry.space_group_name_H-M   'P 1'
#
loop_
_entity.id
_entity.type
_entity.pdbx_description
1 polymer ?
#
loop_
_entity_poly.entity_id
_entity_poly.type
_entity_poly.pdbx_seq_one_letter_code
_entity_poly.pdbx_strand_id
1 'polypeptide(L)'
;MVEAFCATWKLTDSHNFDEYMKALGVGFATRQVGNVTKPTVIISQEGDKTVIRTQSTFKNTEISFKPGEEFDETTADDRNCKSVVTLDGDKLVHVQKWDGKETNFVREIKDGKMVMVSKKNNNTQITYVYTVFIYKTICFTG
;
A
#
# COMPACT_ATOMS: atom_id res chain seq x y z
N MET A 1 -10.85 12.74 1.03
CA MET A 1 -11.17 12.16 -0.30
C MET A 1 -9.96 11.38 -0.80
N VAL A 2 -10.15 10.27 -1.51
CA VAL A 2 -9.05 9.43 -2.03
C VAL A 2 -8.12 10.20 -2.98
N GLU A 3 -8.63 11.23 -3.63
CA GLU A 3 -7.87 12.21 -4.44
C GLU A 3 -6.64 12.79 -3.74
N ALA A 4 -6.69 12.99 -2.42
CA ALA A 4 -5.55 13.49 -1.66
C ALA A 4 -4.33 12.55 -1.75
N PHE A 5 -4.56 11.25 -1.98
CA PHE A 5 -3.52 10.25 -2.16
C PHE A 5 -3.00 10.14 -3.59
N CYS A 6 -3.65 10.78 -4.57
CA CYS A 6 -3.28 10.67 -5.98
C CYS A 6 -1.94 11.36 -6.29
N ALA A 7 -0.87 10.58 -6.29
CA ALA A 7 0.47 11.01 -6.66
C ALA A 7 1.36 9.79 -6.94
N THR A 8 2.59 10.07 -7.40
CA THR A 8 3.67 9.08 -7.42
C THR A 8 4.46 9.19 -6.12
N TRP A 9 4.47 8.13 -5.34
CA TRP A 9 5.09 8.02 -4.02
C TRP A 9 6.32 7.09 -4.10
N LYS A 10 7.49 7.55 -3.65
CA LYS A 10 8.69 6.71 -3.57
C LYS A 10 8.99 6.34 -2.13
N LEU A 11 9.26 5.06 -1.87
CA LEU A 11 9.66 4.64 -0.53
C LEU A 11 11.01 5.27 -0.17
N THR A 12 11.04 5.98 0.95
CA THR A 12 12.26 6.62 1.48
C THR A 12 12.77 5.98 2.74
N ASP A 13 11.86 5.50 3.59
CA ASP A 13 12.20 4.91 4.88
C ASP A 13 11.22 3.77 5.20
N SER A 14 11.72 2.74 5.90
CA SER A 14 10.91 1.64 6.41
C SER A 14 11.40 1.25 7.79
N HIS A 15 10.50 1.28 8.77
CA HIS A 15 10.79 0.90 10.14
C HIS A 15 10.20 -0.47 10.46
N ASN A 16 11.00 -1.31 11.13
CA ASN A 16 10.63 -2.64 11.61
C ASN A 16 10.33 -3.68 10.51
N PHE A 17 10.92 -3.53 9.32
CA PHE A 17 10.70 -4.44 8.19
C PHE A 17 11.12 -5.89 8.47
N ASP A 18 12.35 -6.12 8.96
CA ASP A 18 12.87 -7.47 9.17
C ASP A 18 12.08 -8.23 10.24
N GLU A 19 11.81 -7.60 11.39
CA GLU A 19 11.04 -8.23 12.47
C GLU A 19 9.58 -8.51 12.07
N TYR A 20 8.95 -7.61 11.31
CA TYR A 20 7.61 -7.84 10.78
C TYR A 20 7.58 -9.04 9.82
N MET A 21 8.53 -9.09 8.88
CA MET A 21 8.62 -10.19 7.91
C MET A 21 9.03 -11.51 8.57
N LYS A 22 9.85 -11.48 9.62
CA LYS A 22 10.18 -12.62 10.46
C LYS A 22 8.95 -13.14 11.21
N ALA A 23 8.13 -12.26 11.78
CA ALA A 23 6.86 -12.61 12.41
C ALA A 23 5.84 -13.19 11.40
N LEU A 24 5.94 -12.81 10.12
CA LEU A 24 5.20 -13.42 9.01
C LEU A 24 5.71 -14.83 8.64
N GLY A 25 6.86 -15.27 9.15
CA GLY A 25 7.48 -16.54 8.79
C GLY A 25 8.32 -16.49 7.50
N VAL A 26 8.63 -15.29 6.99
CA VAL A 26 9.41 -15.13 5.76
C VAL A 26 10.88 -15.47 6.02
N GLY A 27 11.49 -16.27 5.14
CA GLY A 27 12.88 -16.73 5.27
C GLY A 27 13.92 -15.59 5.20
N PHE A 28 15.05 -15.76 5.89
CA PHE A 28 16.08 -14.72 6.08
C PHE A 28 16.56 -14.09 4.77
N ALA A 29 16.87 -14.89 3.75
CA ALA A 29 17.36 -14.39 2.46
C ALA A 29 16.35 -13.45 1.78
N THR A 30 15.07 -13.84 1.75
CA THR A 30 13.99 -13.00 1.19
C THR A 30 13.84 -11.68 1.94
N ARG A 31 14.00 -11.69 3.28
CA ARG A 31 13.92 -10.46 4.08
C ARG A 31 15.06 -9.49 3.75
N GLN A 32 16.28 -9.98 3.56
CA GLN A 32 17.43 -9.14 3.20
C GLN A 32 17.23 -8.44 1.84
N VAL A 33 16.72 -9.17 0.84
CA VAL A 33 16.39 -8.60 -0.47
C VAL A 33 15.22 -7.63 -0.39
N GLY A 34 14.18 -7.97 0.37
CA GLY A 34 13.02 -7.09 0.58
C GLY A 34 13.40 -5.76 1.22
N ASN A 35 14.31 -5.78 2.20
CA ASN A 35 14.70 -4.58 2.96
C ASN A 35 15.47 -3.54 2.13
N VAL A 36 16.11 -3.96 1.03
CA VAL A 36 16.79 -3.06 0.09
C VAL A 36 15.88 -2.60 -1.05
N THR A 37 14.69 -3.18 -1.17
CA THR A 37 13.75 -2.83 -2.24
C THR A 37 13.04 -1.54 -1.90
N LYS A 38 13.09 -0.57 -2.82
CA LYS A 38 12.41 0.72 -2.69
C LYS A 38 11.27 0.82 -3.70
N PRO A 39 10.08 0.28 -3.39
CA PRO A 39 8.95 0.35 -4.30
C PRO A 39 8.49 1.78 -4.53
N THR A 40 8.01 2.03 -5.75
CA THR A 40 7.26 3.24 -6.12
C THR A 40 5.78 2.88 -6.13
N VAL A 41 4.96 3.63 -5.39
CA VAL A 41 3.51 3.48 -5.37
C VAL A 41 2.90 4.63 -6.17
N ILE A 42 2.10 4.33 -7.17
CA ILE A 42 1.41 5.31 -8.01
C ILE A 42 -0.07 5.15 -7.72
N ILE A 43 -0.71 6.23 -7.26
CA ILE A 43 -2.14 6.26 -6.98
C ILE A 43 -2.78 7.24 -7.97
N SER A 44 -3.78 6.78 -8.68
CA SER A 44 -4.54 7.57 -9.64
C SER A 44 -6.03 7.28 -9.52
N GLN A 45 -6.83 8.19 -10.07
CA GLN A 45 -8.27 8.04 -10.17
C GLN A 45 -8.65 8.00 -11.65
N GLU A 46 -9.48 7.03 -12.02
CA GLU A 46 -9.98 6.78 -13.36
C GLU A 46 -11.52 6.73 -13.28
N GLY A 47 -12.15 7.88 -13.45
CA GLY A 47 -13.60 8.03 -13.23
C GLY A 47 -13.97 7.80 -11.77
N ASP A 48 -14.82 6.80 -11.50
CA ASP A 48 -15.26 6.41 -10.16
C ASP A 48 -14.34 5.38 -9.49
N LYS A 49 -13.31 4.90 -10.19
CA LYS A 49 -12.34 3.93 -9.68
C LYS A 49 -11.06 4.60 -9.23
N THR A 50 -10.46 4.05 -8.19
CA THR A 50 -9.09 4.34 -7.78
C THR A 50 -8.19 3.20 -8.24
N VAL A 51 -7.05 3.55 -8.82
CA VAL A 51 -6.02 2.62 -9.26
C VAL A 51 -4.78 2.82 -8.39
N ILE A 52 -4.27 1.73 -7.80
CA ILE A 52 -3.00 1.72 -7.09
C ILE A 52 -2.07 0.76 -7.81
N ARG A 53 -0.97 1.31 -8.34
CA ARG A 53 0.12 0.54 -8.95
C ARG A 53 1.31 0.55 -8.00
N THR A 54 1.83 -0.62 -7.66
CA THR A 54 3.08 -0.76 -6.90
C THR A 54 4.14 -1.30 -7.85
N GLN A 55 5.18 -0.51 -8.09
CA GLN A 55 6.31 -0.87 -8.94
C GLN A 55 7.54 -1.14 -8.09
N SER A 56 8.18 -2.29 -8.30
CA SER A 56 9.43 -2.63 -7.62
C SER A 56 10.34 -3.44 -8.55
N THR A 57 11.61 -3.55 -8.20
CA THR A 57 12.56 -4.43 -8.92
C THR A 57 12.23 -5.92 -8.76
N PHE A 58 11.38 -6.27 -7.78
CA PHE A 58 10.97 -7.65 -7.51
C PHE A 58 9.72 -8.02 -8.31
N LYS A 59 8.62 -7.30 -8.09
CA LYS A 59 7.34 -7.53 -8.76
C LYS A 59 6.53 -6.26 -8.82
N ASN A 60 5.76 -6.11 -9.91
CA ASN A 60 4.81 -5.03 -10.08
C ASN A 60 3.40 -5.56 -9.84
N THR A 61 2.58 -4.81 -9.10
CA THR A 61 1.16 -5.11 -8.88
C THR A 61 0.29 -3.91 -9.24
N GLU A 62 -0.94 -4.19 -9.61
CA GLU A 62 -1.94 -3.18 -9.91
C GLU A 62 -3.30 -3.64 -9.39
N ILE A 63 -3.97 -2.74 -8.66
CA ILE A 63 -5.36 -2.94 -8.22
C ILE A 63 -6.19 -1.76 -8.70
N SER A 64 -7.43 -2.04 -9.10
CA SER A 64 -8.43 -1.05 -9.50
C SER A 64 -9.72 -1.34 -8.74
N PHE A 65 -10.18 -0.39 -7.93
CA PHE A 65 -11.28 -0.60 -7.00
C PHE A 65 -12.14 0.65 -6.84
N LYS A 66 -13.37 0.48 -6.39
CA LYS A 66 -14.21 1.57 -5.87
C LYS A 66 -14.16 1.55 -4.35
N PRO A 67 -13.96 2.70 -3.69
CA PRO A 67 -13.93 2.73 -2.23
C PRO A 67 -15.22 2.17 -1.63
N GLY A 68 -15.11 1.23 -0.68
CA GLY A 68 -16.24 0.54 -0.04
C GLY A 68 -16.73 -0.72 -0.74
N GLU A 69 -16.27 -1.01 -1.96
CA GLU A 69 -16.64 -2.23 -2.69
C GLU A 69 -15.55 -3.30 -2.55
N GLU A 70 -15.97 -4.55 -2.31
CA GLU A 70 -15.06 -5.69 -2.26
C GLU A 70 -14.67 -6.14 -3.68
N PHE A 71 -13.41 -6.52 -3.87
CA PHE A 71 -12.87 -7.00 -5.15
C PHE A 71 -11.88 -8.15 -4.94
N ASP A 72 -11.64 -8.92 -6.00
CA ASP A 72 -10.61 -9.96 -6.02
C ASP A 72 -9.23 -9.35 -6.24
N GLU A 73 -8.26 -9.67 -5.38
CA GLU A 73 -6.89 -9.19 -5.46
C GLU A 73 -5.90 -10.35 -5.45
N THR A 74 -5.00 -10.35 -6.43
CA THR A 74 -3.77 -11.16 -6.39
C THR A 74 -2.63 -10.31 -5.87
N THR A 75 -2.15 -10.68 -4.69
CA THR A 75 -1.07 -9.96 -3.99
C THR A 75 0.31 -10.22 -4.62
N ALA A 76 1.31 -9.42 -4.25
CA ALA A 76 2.66 -9.55 -4.79
C ALA A 76 3.29 -10.94 -4.51
N ASP A 77 2.88 -11.61 -3.44
CA ASP A 77 3.29 -12.97 -3.10
C ASP A 77 2.35 -14.07 -3.63
N ASP A 78 1.58 -13.77 -4.68
CA ASP A 78 0.70 -14.70 -5.41
C ASP A 78 -0.45 -15.29 -4.57
N ARG A 79 -0.80 -14.68 -3.44
CA ARG A 79 -2.04 -15.02 -2.72
C ARG A 79 -3.23 -14.35 -3.37
N ASN A 80 -4.28 -15.13 -3.61
CA ASN A 80 -5.61 -14.63 -3.98
C ASN A 80 -6.39 -14.31 -2.71
N CYS A 81 -6.94 -13.11 -2.64
CA CYS A 81 -7.69 -12.63 -1.49
C CYS A 81 -8.87 -11.76 -1.91
N LYS A 82 -9.83 -11.60 -1.00
CA LYS A 82 -10.87 -10.58 -1.10
C LYS A 82 -10.39 -9.32 -0.42
N SER A 83 -10.44 -8.22 -1.15
CA SER A 83 -9.95 -6.94 -0.66
C SER A 83 -11.02 -5.87 -0.69
N VAL A 84 -11.00 -5.00 0.30
CA VAL A 84 -11.83 -3.80 0.35
C VAL A 84 -10.96 -2.63 0.76
N VAL A 85 -11.15 -1.50 0.08
CA VAL A 85 -10.46 -0.25 0.42
C VAL A 85 -11.50 0.78 0.82
N THR A 86 -11.37 1.36 2.00
CA THR A 86 -12.29 2.37 2.53
C THR A 86 -11.55 3.63 2.91
N LEU A 87 -12.28 4.75 2.96
CA LEU A 87 -11.80 5.99 3.56
C LEU A 87 -12.36 6.07 4.97
N ASP A 88 -11.50 6.05 5.97
CA ASP A 88 -11.85 6.26 7.39
C ASP A 88 -11.26 7.61 7.84
N GLY A 89 -12.09 8.66 7.78
CA GLY A 89 -11.64 10.04 7.96
C GLY A 89 -10.62 10.47 6.90
N ASP A 90 -9.39 10.71 7.32
CA ASP A 90 -8.24 11.07 6.49
C ASP A 90 -7.34 9.87 6.12
N LYS A 91 -7.73 8.66 6.53
CA LYS A 91 -6.96 7.43 6.31
C LYS A 91 -7.56 6.61 5.18
N LEU A 92 -6.69 6.10 4.31
CA LEU A 92 -7.05 5.10 3.31
C LEU A 92 -6.73 3.72 3.89
N VAL A 93 -7.77 2.95 4.20
CA VAL A 93 -7.67 1.64 4.85
C VAL A 93 -7.92 0.56 3.80
N HIS A 94 -6.94 -0.31 3.60
CA HIS A 94 -7.01 -1.45 2.68
C HIS A 94 -6.95 -2.74 3.49
N VAL A 95 -8.04 -3.50 3.48
CA VAL A 95 -8.17 -4.78 4.18
C VAL A 95 -8.13 -5.90 3.15
N GLN A 96 -7.30 -6.91 3.39
CA GLN A 96 -7.25 -8.14 2.57
C GLN A 96 -7.60 -9.34 3.43
N LYS A 97 -8.48 -10.21 2.95
CA LYS A 97 -8.95 -11.42 3.62
C LYS A 97 -8.69 -12.66 2.77
N TRP A 98 -8.08 -13.68 3.36
CA TRP A 98 -7.80 -14.96 2.70
C TRP A 98 -7.75 -16.08 3.75
N ASP A 99 -8.32 -17.25 3.46
CA ASP A 99 -8.24 -18.45 4.33
C ASP A 99 -8.52 -18.19 5.83
N GLY A 100 -9.50 -17.34 6.14
CA GLY A 100 -9.84 -16.95 7.52
C GLY A 100 -8.81 -16.02 8.21
N LYS A 101 -7.80 -15.54 7.48
CA LYS A 101 -6.82 -14.55 7.90
C LYS A 101 -7.17 -13.18 7.33
N GLU A 102 -6.70 -12.14 8.00
CA GLU A 102 -6.86 -10.75 7.61
C GLU A 102 -5.54 -9.99 7.76
N THR A 103 -5.29 -9.04 6.86
CA THR A 103 -4.27 -8.01 7.03
C THR A 103 -4.86 -6.66 6.65
N ASN A 104 -4.38 -5.61 7.31
CA ASN A 104 -4.78 -4.25 7.02
C ASN A 104 -3.55 -3.38 6.70
N PHE A 105 -3.72 -2.48 5.74
CA PHE A 105 -2.78 -1.43 5.39
C PHE A 105 -3.48 -0.08 5.56
N VAL A 106 -2.97 0.75 6.45
CA VAL A 106 -3.49 2.08 6.72
C VAL A 106 -2.52 3.10 6.13
N ARG A 107 -3.00 3.92 5.20
CA ARG A 107 -2.22 5.01 4.59
C ARG A 107 -2.76 6.34 5.07
N GLU A 108 -1.86 7.23 5.48
CA GLU A 108 -2.18 8.58 5.96
C GLU A 108 -1.15 9.55 5.40
N ILE A 109 -1.56 10.77 5.04
CA ILE A 109 -0.63 11.81 4.58
C ILE A 109 -0.31 12.74 5.75
N LYS A 110 0.98 12.85 6.07
CA LYS A 110 1.50 13.73 7.12
C LYS A 110 2.64 14.55 6.56
N ASP A 111 2.57 15.87 6.68
CA ASP A 111 3.64 16.79 6.26
C ASP A 111 4.12 16.54 4.82
N GLY A 112 3.19 16.26 3.90
CA GLY A 112 3.49 15.98 2.49
C GLY A 112 4.11 14.59 2.22
N LYS A 113 4.16 13.71 3.21
CA LYS A 113 4.62 12.32 3.10
C LYS A 113 3.46 11.35 3.30
N MET A 114 3.42 10.27 2.54
CA MET A 114 2.48 9.18 2.78
C MET A 114 3.12 8.18 3.74
N VAL A 115 2.51 8.01 4.92
CA VAL A 115 2.88 7.01 5.91
C VAL A 115 1.94 5.82 5.77
N MET A 116 2.49 4.64 5.49
CA MET A 116 1.74 3.38 5.45
C MET A 116 2.11 2.50 6.64
N VAL A 117 1.11 2.05 7.39
CA VAL A 117 1.28 1.12 8.51
C VAL A 117 0.55 -0.18 8.20
N SER A 118 1.22 -1.30 8.42
CA SER A 118 0.58 -2.62 8.42
C SER A 118 0.81 -3.33 9.75
N LYS A 119 -0.23 -3.99 10.26
CA LYS A 119 -0.22 -4.67 11.56
C LYS A 119 -0.56 -6.14 11.34
N LYS A 120 0.23 -7.03 11.95
CA LYS A 120 -0.07 -8.48 11.97
C LYS A 120 -0.71 -8.90 13.29
N ASN A 121 -0.34 -8.26 14.40
CA ASN A 121 -0.81 -8.50 15.78
C ASN A 121 -0.62 -7.23 16.64
N ASN A 122 -1.14 -7.21 17.89
CA ASN A 122 -1.00 -6.07 18.82
C ASN A 122 0.46 -5.61 19.07
N ASN A 123 1.45 -6.49 18.90
CA ASN A 123 2.86 -6.19 19.21
C ASN A 123 3.78 -6.07 17.98
N THR A 124 3.30 -6.28 16.75
CA THR A 124 4.17 -6.25 15.56
C THR A 124 3.52 -5.49 14.42
N GLN A 125 4.11 -4.33 14.12
CA GLN A 125 3.73 -3.46 13.02
C GLN A 125 4.95 -3.08 12.20
N ILE A 126 4.72 -2.75 10.94
CA ILE A 126 5.70 -2.18 10.03
C ILE A 126 5.22 -0.81 9.59
N THR A 127 6.15 0.14 9.49
CA THR A 127 5.85 1.50 9.03
C THR A 127 6.70 1.81 7.82
N TYR A 128 6.07 2.28 6.76
CA TYR A 128 6.71 2.73 5.53
C TYR A 128 6.46 4.22 5.34
N VAL A 129 7.49 4.97 4.97
CA VAL A 129 7.41 6.41 4.71
C VAL A 129 7.77 6.66 3.26
N TYR A 130 6.81 7.24 2.54
CA TYR A 130 6.97 7.60 1.14
C TYR A 130 6.99 9.12 0.96
N THR A 131 7.85 9.60 0.08
CA THR A 131 7.85 10.98 -0.38
C THR A 131 7.20 11.09 -1.75
N VAL A 132 6.46 12.17 -1.97
CA VAL A 132 5.95 12.50 -3.30
C VAL A 132 7.12 12.75 -4.25
N PHE A 133 7.07 12.10 -5.42
CA PHE A 133 8.07 12.23 -6.47
C PHE A 133 7.53 13.01 -7.67
N ILE A 134 6.22 12.97 -7.91
CA ILE A 134 5.55 13.75 -8.95
C ILE A 134 4.23 14.26 -8.39
N TYR A 135 4.07 15.57 -8.33
CA TYR A 135 2.76 16.20 -8.15
C TYR A 135 1.99 16.01 -9.46
N LYS A 136 0.80 15.41 -9.38
CA LYS A 136 -0.11 15.40 -10.52
C LYS A 136 -0.40 16.87 -10.85
N THR A 137 0.10 17.35 -11.99
CA THR A 137 -0.39 18.61 -12.57
C THR A 137 -1.88 18.43 -12.73
N ILE A 138 -2.66 19.13 -11.91
CA ILE A 138 -4.11 19.16 -12.03
C ILE A 138 -4.37 19.87 -13.36
N CYS A 139 -4.62 19.11 -14.43
CA CYS A 139 -5.25 19.66 -15.62
C CYS A 139 -6.69 20.01 -15.24
N PHE A 140 -6.89 21.24 -14.79
CA PHE A 140 -8.16 21.93 -14.97
C PHE A 140 -8.32 22.17 -16.47
N THR A 141 -9.02 21.29 -17.17
CA THR A 141 -9.66 21.66 -18.43
C THR A 141 -11.02 22.22 -18.08
N GLY A 142 -11.15 23.55 -18.19
CA GLY A 142 -12.42 24.26 -18.14
C GLY A 142 -13.22 24.16 -19.43
#